data_AF-A0A7C5XGC2-F1
#
_entry.id   AF-A0A7C5XGC2-F1
#
_cell.length_a   1.000
_cell.length_b   1.000
_cell.length_c   1.000
_cell.angle_alpha   90.00
_cell.angle_beta   90.00
_cell.angle_gamma   90.00
#
_symmetry.space_group_name_H-M   'P 1'
#
loop_
_entity.id
_entity.type
_entity.pdbx_description
1 polymer ?
#
loop_
_entity_poly.entity_id
_entity_poly.type
_entity_poly.pdbx_seq_one_letter_code
_entity_poly.pdbx_strand_id
1 'polypeptide(L)'
;MLYSVDFINELPGRLPFITETFAGFDDNYLGLMAWQKLQKVAFVPVIGGVHYGKLTRVTRGMRNSYLGIKSRTALWENMRYRYHTLFRLYKSRLYLMARLGLLNDSLRRGIFDGFKLAEIVREKAGVIDLERAVHVEFPRSYYLARALIPGYSSMTNRDMHIKYLRKYIKYPDWLVR
;
A
#
# COMPACT_ATOMS: atom_id res chain seq x y z
N MET A 1 11.04 8.06 -9.60
CA MET A 1 11.89 7.39 -8.59
C MET A 1 13.11 6.85 -9.31
N LEU A 2 14.27 6.87 -8.67
CA LEU A 2 15.52 6.32 -9.22
C LEU A 2 15.94 5.13 -8.38
N TYR A 3 16.37 4.05 -9.02
CA TYR A 3 16.81 2.81 -8.39
C TYR A 3 18.15 2.40 -8.98
N SER A 4 19.04 1.80 -8.16
CA SER A 4 20.25 1.20 -8.70
C SER A 4 19.90 -0.06 -9.49
N VAL A 5 20.68 -0.32 -10.55
CA VAL A 5 20.52 -1.55 -11.35
C VAL A 5 20.79 -2.80 -10.49
N ASP A 6 21.75 -2.71 -9.57
CA ASP A 6 22.06 -3.80 -8.64
C ASP A 6 20.84 -4.19 -7.79
N PHE A 7 20.13 -3.20 -7.24
CA PHE A 7 18.91 -3.46 -6.49
C PHE A 7 17.85 -4.15 -7.37
N ILE A 8 17.65 -3.69 -8.61
CA ILE A 8 16.69 -4.33 -9.54
C ILE A 8 17.09 -5.77 -9.86
N ASN A 9 18.38 -6.06 -9.99
CA ASN A 9 18.89 -7.41 -10.24
C ASN A 9 18.70 -8.36 -9.06
N GLU A 10 18.52 -7.85 -7.84
CA GLU A 10 18.18 -8.63 -6.65
C GLU A 10 16.68 -8.94 -6.52
N LEU A 11 15.84 -8.36 -7.37
CA LEU A 11 14.38 -8.56 -7.36
C LEU A 11 13.99 -9.83 -8.15
N PRO A 12 12.81 -10.42 -7.86
CA PRO A 12 12.25 -11.52 -8.61
C PRO A 12 12.22 -11.24 -10.12
N GLY A 13 12.80 -12.14 -10.90
CA GLY A 13 12.87 -12.01 -12.36
C GLY A 13 13.77 -10.87 -12.85
N ARG A 14 14.55 -10.21 -11.98
CA ARG A 14 15.37 -9.02 -12.30
C ARG A 14 14.55 -7.87 -12.88
N LEU A 15 13.30 -7.76 -12.44
CA LEU A 15 12.36 -6.74 -12.89
C LEU A 15 11.93 -5.84 -11.73
N PRO A 16 11.65 -4.55 -11.99
CA PRO A 16 11.15 -3.64 -10.97
C PRO A 16 9.74 -3.98 -10.49
N PHE A 17 9.02 -4.88 -11.14
CA PHE A 17 7.67 -5.27 -10.75
C PHE A 17 7.40 -6.72 -11.12
N ILE A 18 6.43 -7.31 -10.41
CA ILE A 18 5.84 -8.59 -10.78
C ILE A 18 4.83 -8.31 -11.90
N THR A 19 5.03 -8.91 -13.07
CA THR A 19 4.26 -8.63 -14.30
C THR A 19 2.75 -8.71 -14.11
N GLU A 20 2.26 -9.61 -13.26
CA GLU A 20 0.83 -9.83 -12.99
C GLU A 20 0.19 -8.74 -12.10
N THR A 21 1.01 -7.87 -11.50
CA THR A 21 0.59 -6.88 -10.50
C THR A 21 0.28 -5.49 -11.09
N PHE A 22 -0.13 -5.45 -12.35
CA PHE A 22 -0.38 -4.20 -13.09
C PHE A 22 -1.25 -3.19 -12.32
N ALA A 23 -0.72 -1.97 -12.17
CA ALA A 23 -1.34 -0.80 -11.55
C ALA A 23 -1.73 -0.93 -10.06
N GLY A 24 -1.03 -0.17 -9.21
CA GLY A 24 -1.40 0.06 -7.81
C GLY A 24 -0.82 -0.92 -6.81
N PHE A 25 0.07 -1.81 -7.27
CA PHE A 25 0.88 -2.69 -6.44
C PHE A 25 2.37 -2.35 -6.56
N ASP A 26 2.83 -2.19 -7.81
CA ASP A 26 4.14 -1.73 -8.27
C ASP A 26 4.86 -0.73 -7.35
N ASP A 27 4.27 0.44 -7.09
CA ASP A 27 4.92 1.48 -6.28
C ASP A 27 5.18 1.01 -4.83
N ASN A 28 4.17 0.37 -4.22
CA ASN A 28 4.29 -0.14 -2.84
C ASN A 28 5.28 -1.31 -2.78
N TYR A 29 5.24 -2.18 -3.78
CA TYR A 29 6.12 -3.34 -3.88
C TYR A 29 7.58 -2.92 -3.95
N LEU A 30 7.94 -2.03 -4.87
CA LEU A 30 9.32 -1.55 -5.02
C LEU A 30 9.83 -0.90 -3.74
N GLY A 31 9.03 0.00 -3.15
CA GLY A 31 9.40 0.67 -1.91
C GLY A 31 9.61 -0.32 -0.76
N LEU A 32 8.69 -1.27 -0.58
CA LEU A 32 8.78 -2.27 0.49
C LEU A 32 9.92 -3.27 0.27
N MET A 33 10.19 -3.68 -0.98
CA MET A 33 11.33 -4.54 -1.29
C MET A 33 12.67 -3.85 -1.05
N ALA A 34 12.77 -2.54 -1.30
CA ALA A 34 13.95 -1.77 -0.92
C ALA A 34 14.20 -1.85 0.60
N TRP A 35 13.15 -1.71 1.42
CA TRP A 35 13.24 -1.92 2.87
C TRP A 35 13.59 -3.36 3.25
N GLN A 36 13.02 -4.38 2.58
CA GLN A 36 13.40 -5.79 2.78
C GLN A 36 14.87 -6.07 2.47
N LYS A 37 15.48 -5.28 1.60
CA LYS A 37 16.89 -5.43 1.21
C LYS A 37 17.82 -4.44 1.92
N LEU A 38 17.31 -3.72 2.93
CA LEU A 38 18.06 -2.71 3.70
C LEU A 38 18.72 -1.65 2.81
N GLN A 39 18.08 -1.33 1.68
CA GLN A 39 18.58 -0.33 0.75
C GLN A 39 18.53 1.05 1.40
N LYS A 40 19.57 1.86 1.16
CA LYS A 40 19.59 3.25 1.62
C LYS A 40 18.69 4.09 0.72
N VAL A 41 17.72 4.78 1.32
CA VAL A 41 16.78 5.63 0.61
C VAL A 41 17.09 7.09 0.90
N ALA A 42 17.23 7.90 -0.14
CA ALA A 42 17.35 9.35 -0.04
C ALA A 42 16.09 10.01 -0.62
N PHE A 43 15.50 10.94 0.13
CA PHE A 43 14.47 11.83 -0.39
C PHE A 43 15.15 13.12 -0.84
N VAL A 44 15.12 13.38 -2.16
CA VAL A 44 15.60 14.64 -2.72
C VAL A 44 14.39 15.54 -2.95
N PRO A 45 14.27 16.67 -2.24
CA PRO A 45 13.16 17.59 -2.46
C PRO A 45 13.27 18.17 -3.87
N VAL A 46 12.27 17.90 -4.70
CA VAL A 46 12.15 18.52 -6.03
C VAL A 46 11.38 19.83 -5.86
N ILE A 47 12.03 20.95 -6.18
CA ILE A 47 11.51 22.32 -5.99
C ILE A 47 10.27 22.58 -6.87
N GLY A 48 10.14 21.87 -8.00
CA GLY A 48 8.94 21.90 -8.83
C GLY A 48 8.93 20.77 -9.86
N GLY A 49 7.74 20.23 -10.11
CA GLY A 49 7.50 19.22 -11.14
C GLY A 49 6.01 19.17 -11.48
N VAL A 50 5.68 19.02 -12.77
CA VAL A 50 4.29 18.91 -13.21
C VAL A 50 3.87 17.46 -13.17
N HIS A 51 3.09 17.08 -12.14
CA HIS A 51 2.47 15.76 -12.07
C HIS A 51 1.01 15.85 -12.53
N TYR A 52 0.72 15.33 -13.71
CA TYR A 52 -0.65 15.23 -14.23
C TYR A 52 -1.42 14.09 -13.56
N GLY A 53 -1.73 14.24 -12.26
CA GLY A 53 -2.32 13.18 -11.43
C GLY A 53 -3.72 12.70 -11.86
N LYS A 54 -4.30 13.27 -12.92
CA LYS A 54 -5.66 12.99 -13.41
C LYS A 54 -5.72 12.50 -14.87
N LEU A 55 -4.65 12.61 -15.66
CA LEU A 55 -4.69 12.28 -17.10
C LEU A 55 -4.77 10.77 -17.37
N THR A 56 -4.14 9.94 -16.52
CA THR A 56 -4.28 8.47 -16.54
C THR A 56 -5.38 7.94 -15.62
N ARG A 57 -6.08 8.82 -14.87
CA ARG A 57 -7.00 8.46 -13.78
C ARG A 57 -8.27 9.31 -13.80
N VAL A 58 -8.97 9.32 -14.93
CA VAL A 58 -10.21 10.09 -15.16
C VAL A 58 -11.33 9.74 -14.17
N THR A 59 -11.25 8.63 -13.43
CA THR A 59 -12.22 8.35 -12.36
C THR A 59 -11.59 8.51 -10.97
N ARG A 60 -12.28 9.29 -10.14
CA ARG A 60 -12.12 9.50 -8.70
C ARG A 60 -12.18 8.20 -7.85
N GLY A 61 -12.03 7.03 -8.48
CA GLY A 61 -12.51 5.74 -8.02
C GLY A 61 -11.45 4.64 -7.88
N MET A 62 -10.16 4.84 -8.20
CA MET A 62 -9.20 3.72 -8.16
C MET A 62 -9.11 3.01 -6.80
N ARG A 63 -9.28 3.74 -5.68
CA ARG A 63 -9.28 3.15 -4.32
C ARG A 63 -10.35 2.08 -4.11
N ASN A 64 -11.47 2.19 -4.83
CA ASN A 64 -12.61 1.26 -4.82
C ASN A 64 -12.83 0.63 -6.21
N SER A 65 -11.85 0.77 -7.11
CA SER A 65 -11.89 0.13 -8.42
C SER A 65 -11.47 -1.32 -8.28
N TYR A 66 -11.89 -2.14 -9.23
CA TYR A 66 -11.49 -3.53 -9.35
C TYR A 66 -9.97 -3.70 -9.22
N LEU A 67 -9.17 -2.96 -10.03
CA LEU A 67 -7.71 -3.03 -10.01
C LEU A 67 -7.12 -2.63 -8.66
N GLY A 68 -7.57 -1.52 -8.09
CA GLY A 68 -7.06 -1.04 -6.81
C GLY A 68 -7.35 -1.99 -5.64
N ILE A 69 -8.53 -2.64 -5.63
CA ILE A 69 -8.87 -3.64 -4.61
C ILE A 69 -8.10 -4.94 -4.85
N LYS A 70 -7.99 -5.41 -6.10
CA LYS A 70 -7.19 -6.58 -6.46
C LYS A 70 -5.76 -6.46 -5.97
N SER A 71 -5.07 -5.40 -6.36
CA SER A 71 -3.68 -5.11 -5.96
C SER A 71 -3.53 -4.99 -4.45
N ARG A 72 -4.48 -4.31 -3.79
CA ARG A 72 -4.45 -4.12 -2.33
C ARG A 72 -4.66 -5.43 -1.57
N THR A 73 -5.61 -6.26 -1.97
CA THR A 73 -5.83 -7.58 -1.36
C THR A 73 -4.59 -8.44 -1.51
N ALA A 74 -3.97 -8.47 -2.71
CA ALA A 74 -2.73 -9.20 -2.93
C ALA A 74 -1.59 -8.75 -2.00
N LEU A 75 -1.45 -7.44 -1.81
CA LEU A 75 -0.46 -6.88 -0.88
C LEU A 75 -0.77 -7.27 0.57
N TRP A 76 -2.02 -7.13 0.98
CA TRP A 76 -2.50 -7.44 2.34
C TRP A 76 -2.37 -8.90 2.75
N GLU A 77 -2.42 -9.82 1.79
CA GLU A 77 -2.18 -11.23 2.03
C GLU A 77 -0.70 -11.60 2.11
N ASN A 78 0.19 -10.75 1.60
CA ASN A 78 1.63 -11.01 1.57
C ASN A 78 2.45 -10.11 2.49
N MET A 79 1.80 -9.40 3.42
CA MET A 79 2.47 -8.57 4.41
C MET A 79 2.43 -9.21 5.80
N ARG A 80 3.57 -9.22 6.49
CA ARG A 80 3.70 -9.48 7.92
C ARG A 80 3.81 -8.16 8.68
N TYR A 81 3.13 -8.02 9.81
CA TYR A 81 3.19 -6.84 10.67
C TYR A 81 2.71 -7.18 12.10
N ARG A 82 3.12 -6.37 13.07
CA ARG A 82 2.87 -6.54 14.51
C ARG A 82 1.40 -6.72 14.87
N TYR A 83 0.50 -6.02 14.17
CA TYR A 83 -0.94 -6.06 14.42
C TYR A 83 -1.69 -7.09 13.56
N HIS A 84 -1.04 -8.18 13.14
CA HIS A 84 -1.59 -9.17 12.19
C HIS A 84 -3.01 -9.65 12.55
N THR A 85 -3.31 -9.84 13.82
CA THR A 85 -4.62 -10.32 14.29
C THR A 85 -5.74 -9.33 13.99
N LEU A 86 -5.56 -8.04 14.28
CA LEU A 86 -6.57 -7.00 14.07
C LEU A 86 -6.90 -6.84 12.58
N PHE A 87 -5.88 -6.90 11.76
CA PHE A 87 -6.04 -6.78 10.33
C PHE A 87 -6.57 -8.06 9.70
N ARG A 88 -6.24 -9.25 10.24
CA ARG A 88 -6.91 -10.51 9.87
C ARG A 88 -8.42 -10.39 10.08
N LEU A 89 -8.88 -9.86 11.21
CA LEU A 89 -10.31 -9.59 11.44
C LEU A 89 -10.91 -8.67 10.37
N TYR A 90 -10.22 -7.56 10.07
CA TYR A 90 -10.64 -6.64 9.01
C TYR A 90 -10.77 -7.33 7.65
N LYS A 91 -9.79 -8.16 7.27
CA LYS A 91 -9.80 -8.93 6.01
C LYS A 91 -10.92 -9.97 6.00
N SER A 92 -11.12 -10.72 7.08
CA SER A 92 -12.19 -11.69 7.22
C SER A 92 -13.58 -11.05 7.08
N ARG A 93 -13.77 -9.85 7.63
CA ARG A 93 -15.01 -9.07 7.42
C ARG A 93 -15.22 -8.74 5.95
N LEU A 94 -14.21 -8.21 5.26
CA LEU A 94 -14.31 -7.90 3.83
C LEU A 94 -14.61 -9.12 2.98
N TYR A 95 -13.96 -10.25 3.29
CA TYR A 95 -14.21 -11.53 2.64
C TYR A 95 -15.66 -11.99 2.85
N LEU A 96 -16.17 -11.92 4.08
CA LEU A 96 -17.54 -12.29 4.40
C LEU A 96 -18.54 -11.40 3.65
N MET A 97 -18.33 -10.08 3.64
CA MET A 97 -19.16 -9.15 2.87
C MET A 97 -19.14 -9.47 1.37
N ALA A 98 -17.99 -9.82 0.81
CA ALA A 98 -17.86 -10.23 -0.59
C ALA A 98 -18.60 -11.54 -0.89
N ARG A 99 -18.51 -12.52 0.01
CA ARG A 99 -19.21 -13.82 -0.09
C ARG A 99 -20.72 -13.67 0.00
N LEU A 100 -21.20 -12.80 0.88
CA LEU A 100 -22.62 -12.53 1.10
C LEU A 100 -23.23 -11.59 0.05
N GLY A 101 -22.45 -11.11 -0.94
CA GLY A 101 -22.96 -10.20 -1.98
C GLY A 101 -23.25 -8.78 -1.46
N LEU A 102 -22.72 -8.40 -0.30
CA LEU A 102 -22.91 -7.08 0.33
C LEU A 102 -22.00 -6.00 -0.28
N LEU A 103 -21.18 -6.36 -1.27
CA LEU A 103 -20.29 -5.46 -1.99
C LEU A 103 -20.67 -5.45 -3.47
N ASN A 104 -20.45 -4.32 -4.14
CA ASN A 104 -20.62 -4.27 -5.59
C ASN A 104 -19.66 -5.24 -6.32
N ASP A 105 -20.02 -5.61 -7.55
CA ASP A 105 -19.28 -6.59 -8.35
C ASP A 105 -17.81 -6.26 -8.58
N SER A 106 -17.47 -4.98 -8.70
CA SER A 106 -16.10 -4.54 -8.88
C SER A 106 -15.26 -4.84 -7.63
N LEU A 107 -15.77 -4.51 -6.44
CA LEU A 107 -15.12 -4.79 -5.17
C LEU A 107 -15.03 -6.31 -4.91
N ARG A 108 -16.15 -7.02 -5.13
CA ARG A 108 -16.23 -8.47 -4.92
C ARG A 108 -15.23 -9.21 -5.81
N ARG A 109 -15.23 -8.96 -7.12
CA ARG A 109 -14.27 -9.57 -8.05
C ARG A 109 -12.84 -9.20 -7.71
N GLY A 110 -12.58 -7.93 -7.38
CA GLY A 110 -11.26 -7.47 -6.96
C GLY A 110 -10.73 -8.21 -5.74
N ILE A 111 -11.58 -8.52 -4.75
CA ILE A 111 -11.17 -9.30 -3.57
C ILE A 111 -10.77 -10.72 -3.98
N PHE A 112 -11.61 -11.44 -4.72
CA PHE A 112 -11.33 -12.83 -5.09
C PHE A 112 -10.13 -12.97 -6.02
N ASP A 113 -10.02 -12.12 -7.05
CA ASP A 113 -8.85 -12.13 -7.93
C ASP A 113 -7.60 -11.62 -7.22
N GLY A 114 -7.75 -10.80 -6.18
CA GLY A 114 -6.67 -10.36 -5.31
C GLY A 114 -6.06 -11.51 -4.51
N PHE A 115 -6.86 -12.49 -4.08
CA PHE A 115 -6.33 -13.72 -3.44
C PHE A 115 -5.50 -14.56 -4.42
N LYS A 116 -5.99 -14.75 -5.65
CA LYS A 116 -5.23 -15.45 -6.70
C LYS A 116 -3.91 -14.73 -7.00
N LEU A 117 -3.97 -13.40 -7.12
CA LEU A 117 -2.77 -12.59 -7.29
C LEU A 117 -1.82 -12.69 -6.09
N ALA A 118 -2.36 -12.82 -4.87
CA ALA A 118 -1.55 -13.00 -3.67
C ALA A 118 -0.69 -14.26 -3.75
N GLU A 119 -1.21 -15.37 -4.26
CA GLU A 119 -0.47 -16.62 -4.41
C GLU A 119 0.72 -16.43 -5.36
N ILE A 120 0.49 -15.83 -6.52
CA ILE A 120 1.54 -15.51 -7.51
C ILE A 120 2.61 -14.60 -6.89
N VAL A 121 2.19 -13.56 -6.17
CA VAL A 121 3.11 -12.65 -5.49
C VAL A 121 3.93 -13.38 -4.43
N ARG A 122 3.31 -14.27 -3.66
CA ARG A 122 3.97 -15.04 -2.60
C ARG A 122 5.03 -15.98 -3.16
N GLU A 123 4.72 -16.64 -4.28
CA GLU A 123 5.66 -17.51 -4.98
C GLU A 123 6.90 -16.74 -5.46
N LYS A 124 6.69 -15.53 -6.02
CA LYS A 124 7.78 -14.75 -6.59
C LYS A 124 8.58 -13.95 -5.57
N ALA A 125 7.92 -13.28 -4.64
CA ALA A 125 8.53 -12.32 -3.72
C ALA A 125 8.51 -12.74 -2.25
N GLY A 126 7.85 -13.84 -1.92
CA GLY A 126 7.69 -14.28 -0.53
C GLY A 126 6.79 -13.36 0.29
N VAL A 127 6.99 -13.40 1.61
CA VAL A 127 6.27 -12.54 2.56
C VAL A 127 7.08 -11.27 2.79
N ILE A 128 6.43 -10.12 2.62
CA ILE A 128 7.00 -8.80 2.86
C ILE A 128 6.87 -8.47 4.35
N ASP A 129 7.99 -8.39 5.06
CA ASP A 129 7.99 -8.08 6.48
C ASP A 129 7.93 -6.58 6.74
N LEU A 130 6.74 -6.05 7.04
CA LEU A 130 6.59 -4.61 7.23
C LEU A 130 7.44 -4.09 8.39
N GLU A 131 7.75 -4.90 9.40
CA GLU A 131 8.60 -4.53 10.55
C GLU A 131 10.02 -4.08 10.14
N ARG A 132 10.44 -4.34 8.90
CA ARG A 132 11.70 -3.88 8.32
C ARG A 132 11.60 -2.52 7.62
N ALA A 133 10.39 -2.00 7.45
CA ALA A 133 10.15 -0.68 6.89
C ALA A 133 9.97 0.35 8.01
N VAL A 134 10.27 1.62 7.71
CA VAL A 134 9.99 2.70 8.66
C VAL A 134 8.48 2.86 8.83
N HIS A 135 8.03 2.76 10.08
CA HIS A 135 6.62 2.89 10.43
C HIS A 135 6.27 4.25 10.98
N VAL A 136 5.06 4.67 10.63
CA VAL A 136 4.37 5.78 11.28
C VAL A 136 3.30 5.14 12.14
N GLU A 137 3.56 5.05 13.44
CA GLU A 137 2.64 4.41 14.38
C GLU A 137 1.44 5.32 14.70
N PHE A 138 0.25 4.71 14.70
CA PHE A 138 -0.98 5.32 15.20
C PHE A 138 -1.42 4.62 16.49
N PRO A 139 -2.26 5.27 17.33
CA PRO A 139 -2.82 4.62 18.51
C PRO A 139 -3.56 3.32 18.17
N ARG A 140 -3.49 2.30 19.03
CA ARG A 140 -4.15 1.00 18.81
C ARG A 140 -5.66 1.13 18.59
N SER A 141 -6.30 2.07 19.29
CA SER A 141 -7.72 2.40 19.12
C SER A 141 -8.08 2.80 17.68
N TYR A 142 -7.17 3.45 16.96
CA TYR A 142 -7.36 3.81 15.56
C TYR A 142 -7.44 2.57 14.66
N TYR A 143 -6.54 1.61 14.84
CA TYR A 143 -6.55 0.35 14.07
C TYR A 143 -7.78 -0.49 14.40
N LEU A 144 -8.16 -0.56 15.68
CA LEU A 144 -9.35 -1.28 16.13
C LEU A 144 -10.64 -0.68 15.54
N ALA A 145 -10.80 0.65 15.61
CA ALA A 145 -11.95 1.34 15.04
C ALA A 145 -12.07 1.10 13.53
N ARG A 146 -10.95 1.13 12.78
CA ARG A 146 -10.93 0.77 11.35
C ARG A 146 -11.34 -0.67 11.09
N ALA A 147 -10.89 -1.60 11.92
CA ALA A 147 -11.18 -3.01 11.77
C ALA A 147 -12.67 -3.32 12.01
N LEU A 148 -13.27 -2.68 13.02
CA LEU A 148 -14.62 -3.01 13.49
C LEU A 148 -15.72 -2.15 12.87
N ILE A 149 -15.49 -0.84 12.67
CA ILE A 149 -16.54 0.11 12.27
C ILE A 149 -16.51 0.31 10.75
N PRO A 150 -17.54 -0.12 10.01
CA PRO A 150 -17.65 0.15 8.57
C PRO A 150 -17.66 1.66 8.30
N GLY A 151 -16.95 2.13 7.27
CA GLY A 151 -16.94 3.56 6.92
C GLY A 151 -16.10 4.48 7.82
N TYR A 152 -15.45 3.98 8.88
CA TYR A 152 -14.59 4.82 9.74
C TYR A 152 -13.50 5.58 8.97
N SER A 153 -12.97 4.96 7.90
CA SER A 153 -11.96 5.59 7.04
C SER A 153 -12.48 6.75 6.17
N SER A 154 -13.80 6.82 5.91
CA SER A 154 -14.43 7.95 5.24
C SER A 154 -14.87 9.05 6.21
N MET A 155 -15.04 8.72 7.49
CA MET A 155 -15.41 9.67 8.55
C MET A 155 -14.19 10.41 9.14
N THR A 156 -12.99 9.86 8.99
CA THR A 156 -11.76 10.47 9.50
C THR A 156 -11.18 11.47 8.50
N ASN A 157 -10.97 12.71 8.95
CA ASN A 157 -10.39 13.76 8.12
C ASN A 157 -8.97 13.38 7.68
N ARG A 158 -8.71 13.38 6.36
CA ARG A 158 -7.43 12.95 5.78
C ARG A 158 -6.24 13.81 6.23
N ASP A 159 -6.49 15.04 6.65
CA ASP A 159 -5.48 15.98 7.12
C ASP A 159 -4.77 15.55 8.41
N MET A 160 -5.36 14.63 9.19
CA MET A 160 -4.71 14.14 10.40
C MET A 160 -3.39 13.42 10.11
N HIS A 161 -3.28 12.73 8.97
CA HIS A 161 -2.04 12.06 8.57
C HIS A 161 -0.92 13.07 8.29
N ILE A 162 -1.20 14.11 7.50
CA ILE A 162 -0.19 15.13 7.15
C ILE A 162 0.21 15.93 8.40
N LYS A 163 -0.75 16.32 9.24
CA LYS A 163 -0.47 16.99 10.52
C LYS A 163 0.39 16.12 11.45
N TYR A 164 0.11 14.82 11.53
CA TYR A 164 0.91 13.90 12.32
C TYR A 164 2.32 13.70 11.76
N LEU A 165 2.48 13.66 10.43
CA LEU A 165 3.77 13.48 9.77
C LEU A 165 4.67 14.72 9.83
N ARG A 166 4.09 15.93 9.92
CA ARG A 166 4.86 17.18 10.02
C ARG A 166 5.92 17.16 11.12
N LYS A 167 5.68 16.49 12.25
CA LYS A 167 6.66 16.39 13.36
C LYS A 167 7.91 15.58 13.01
N TYR A 168 7.86 14.78 11.94
CA TYR A 168 8.98 13.96 11.45
C TYR A 168 9.65 14.56 10.20
N ILE A 169 9.05 15.58 9.57
CA ILE A 169 9.61 16.23 8.39
C ILE A 169 10.55 17.33 8.87
N LYS A 170 11.86 17.13 8.67
CA LYS A 170 12.86 18.17 8.85
C LYS A 170 13.08 18.88 7.52
N TYR A 171 12.83 20.19 7.49
CA TYR A 171 13.19 21.02 6.35
C TYR A 171 14.67 21.40 6.45
N PRO A 172 15.42 21.43 5.34
CA PRO A 172 16.74 22.04 5.34
C PRO A 172 16.63 23.52 5.72
N ASP A 173 17.57 24.04 6.51
CA ASP A 173 17.54 25.42 7.02
C ASP A 173 17.48 26.48 5.91
N TRP A 174 17.98 26.15 4.72
CA TRP A 174 17.95 27.03 3.54
C TRP A 174 16.57 27.17 2.88
N LEU A 175 15.60 26.32 3.25
CA LEU A 175 14.26 26.26 2.65
C LEU A 175 13.21 27.02 3.48
N VAL A 176 13.57 27.50 4.68
CA VAL A 176 12.68 28.17 5.64
C VAL A 176 12.91 29.70 5.68
N ARG A 177 13.69 30.25 4.75
CA ARG A 177 13.93 31.69 4.61
C ARG A 177 12.95 32.33 3.63
#